data_AF-A0A969IVQ6-F1
#
_entry.id   AF-A0A969IVQ6-F1
#
_cell.length_a   1.000
_cell.length_b   1.000
_cell.length_c   1.000
_cell.angle_alpha   90.00
_cell.angle_beta   90.00
_cell.angle_gamma   90.00
#
_symmetry.space_group_name_H-M   'P 1'
#
loop_
_entity.id
_entity.type
_entity.pdbx_description
1 polymer ?
#
loop_
_entity_poly.entity_id
_entity_poly.type
_entity_poly.pdbx_seq_one_letter_code
_entity_poly.pdbx_strand_id
1 'polypeptide(L)'
;MARQRGFFEKLFDFSFSDFIAVQIAGVIYAVIVILLALGLLAALIGGFAQGAGQGIAVLIFGPIIGFLYIVFARIGLEAFIAAIRTAENTRIIAENFRRPPGPPGF
;
A
#
# COMPACT_ATOMS: atom_id res chain seq x y z
N MET A 1 -10.85 -9.55 -28.99
CA MET A 1 -9.69 -9.72 -28.08
C MET A 1 -9.90 -8.81 -26.88
N ALA A 2 -10.17 -9.36 -25.69
CA ALA A 2 -10.27 -8.54 -24.49
C ALA A 2 -8.87 -8.05 -24.13
N ARG A 3 -8.60 -6.75 -24.36
CA ARG A 3 -7.33 -6.12 -23.98
C ARG A 3 -7.32 -6.02 -22.46
N GLN A 4 -6.47 -6.80 -21.79
CA GLN A 4 -6.20 -6.60 -20.36
C GLN A 4 -5.70 -5.16 -20.19
N ARG A 5 -6.47 -4.32 -19.48
CA ARG A 5 -6.04 -2.96 -19.13
C ARG A 5 -4.70 -3.02 -18.39
N GLY A 6 -3.78 -2.13 -18.76
CA GLY A 6 -2.42 -2.12 -18.18
C GLY A 6 -2.42 -1.77 -16.69
N PHE A 7 -1.40 -2.18 -15.95
CA PHE A 7 -1.25 -1.87 -14.50
C PHE A 7 -1.34 -0.35 -14.22
N PHE A 8 -0.70 0.46 -15.06
CA PHE A 8 -0.74 1.93 -14.95
C PHE A 8 -2.12 2.50 -15.30
N GLU A 9 -2.81 1.92 -16.27
CA GLU A 9 -4.16 2.33 -16.65
C GLU A 9 -5.16 2.10 -15.49
N LYS A 10 -4.96 1.03 -14.72
CA LYS A 10 -5.72 0.76 -13.48
C LYS A 10 -5.31 1.65 -12.31
N LEU A 11 -4.03 2.05 -12.22
CA LEU A 11 -3.54 2.95 -11.17
C LEU A 11 -4.14 4.37 -11.30
N PHE A 12 -4.39 4.81 -12.54
CA PHE A 12 -5.03 6.10 -12.82
C PHE A 12 -6.56 5.97 -13.05
N ASP A 13 -7.16 4.83 -12.73
CA ASP A 13 -8.60 4.64 -12.78
C ASP A 13 -9.24 5.21 -11.51
N PHE A 14 -9.63 6.49 -11.57
CA PHE A 14 -10.27 7.21 -10.45
C PHE A 14 -11.70 6.76 -10.15
N SER A 15 -12.22 5.74 -10.85
CA SER A 15 -13.57 5.22 -10.66
C SER A 15 -13.73 4.39 -9.37
N PHE A 16 -12.64 3.91 -8.74
CA PHE A 16 -12.62 3.08 -7.51
C PHE A 16 -13.61 1.89 -7.48
N SER A 17 -14.17 1.51 -8.62
CA SER A 17 -15.28 0.56 -8.73
C SER A 17 -14.86 -0.90 -8.63
N ASP A 18 -13.55 -1.16 -8.69
CA ASP A 18 -12.94 -2.48 -8.47
C ASP A 18 -12.00 -2.43 -7.25
N PHE A 19 -11.95 -3.53 -6.50
CA PHE A 19 -11.05 -3.75 -5.35
C PHE A 19 -9.57 -3.91 -5.78
N ILE A 20 -9.04 -2.93 -6.51
CA ILE A 20 -7.69 -2.91 -7.07
C ILE A 20 -6.62 -2.66 -5.99
N ALA A 21 -7.03 -2.22 -4.81
CA ALA A 21 -6.14 -1.85 -3.71
C ALA A 21 -5.11 -2.94 -3.35
N VAL A 22 -5.49 -4.23 -3.38
CA VAL A 22 -4.56 -5.35 -3.14
C VAL A 22 -3.48 -5.44 -4.24
N GLN A 23 -3.85 -5.15 -5.48
CA GLN A 23 -2.96 -5.21 -6.64
C GLN A 23 -1.94 -4.06 -6.66
N ILE A 24 -2.31 -2.88 -6.15
CA ILE A 24 -1.43 -1.68 -6.13
C ILE A 24 -0.67 -1.48 -4.83
N ALA A 25 -1.03 -2.17 -3.74
CA ALA A 25 -0.41 -1.98 -2.43
C ALA A 25 1.12 -2.14 -2.44
N GLY A 26 1.66 -3.07 -3.24
CA GLY A 26 3.10 -3.23 -3.40
C GLY A 26 3.78 -2.01 -4.04
N VAL A 27 3.13 -1.38 -5.01
CA VAL A 27 3.65 -0.15 -5.65
C VAL A 27 3.52 1.04 -4.71
N ILE A 28 2.42 1.15 -3.97
CA ILE A 28 2.25 2.18 -2.94
C ILE A 28 3.36 2.06 -1.89
N TYR A 29 3.65 0.84 -1.41
CA TYR A 29 4.74 0.61 -0.47
C TYR A 29 6.10 1.05 -1.04
N ALA A 30 6.41 0.67 -2.28
CA ALA A 30 7.66 1.05 -2.93
C ALA A 30 7.80 2.58 -3.04
N VAL A 31 6.73 3.27 -3.45
CA VAL A 31 6.71 4.74 -3.52
C VAL A 31 6.93 5.36 -2.13
N ILE A 32 6.26 4.87 -1.08
CA ILE A 32 6.45 5.35 0.30
C ILE A 32 7.91 5.20 0.73
N VAL A 33 8.52 4.03 0.50
CA VAL A 33 9.91 3.76 0.88
C VAL A 33 10.88 4.69 0.12
N ILE A 34 10.66 4.89 -1.19
CA ILE A 34 11.49 5.79 -2.00
C ILE A 34 11.38 7.23 -1.50
N LEU A 35 10.16 7.72 -1.27
CA LEU A 35 9.94 9.07 -0.76
C LEU A 35 10.54 9.26 0.64
N LEU A 36 10.46 8.25 1.50
CA LEU A 36 11.06 8.29 2.82
C LEU A 36 12.59 8.34 2.74
N ALA A 37 13.21 7.56 1.86
CA ALA A 37 14.65 7.58 1.63
C ALA A 37 15.12 8.95 1.12
N LEU A 38 14.40 9.53 0.15
CA LEU A 38 14.68 10.88 -0.36
C LEU A 38 14.47 11.95 0.72
N GLY A 39 13.41 11.82 1.53
CA GLY A 39 13.13 12.73 2.63
C GLY A 39 14.21 12.70 3.71
N LEU A 40 14.71 11.51 4.08
CA LEU A 40 15.83 11.37 5.01
C LEU A 40 17.12 11.96 4.45
N LEU A 41 17.40 11.77 3.15
CA LEU A 41 18.57 12.37 2.51
C LEU A 41 18.48 13.90 2.51
N ALA A 42 17.31 14.45 2.16
CA ALA A 42 17.07 15.89 2.21
C ALA A 42 17.19 16.44 3.63
N ALA A 43 16.64 15.74 4.63
CA ALA A 43 16.77 16.11 6.03
C ALA A 43 18.22 16.07 6.51
N LEU A 44 19.03 15.11 6.04
CA LEU A 44 20.44 15.01 6.39
C LEU A 44 21.24 16.19 5.84
N ILE A 45 21.06 16.49 4.55
CA ILE A 45 21.72 17.64 3.90
C ILE A 45 21.27 18.95 4.55
N GLY A 46 19.97 19.12 4.76
CA GLY A 46 19.41 20.31 5.43
C GLY A 46 19.88 20.45 6.88
N GLY A 47 20.03 19.33 7.59
CA GLY A 47 20.54 19.30 8.96
C GLY A 47 21.98 19.81 9.02
N PHE A 48 22.87 19.30 8.17
CA PHE A 48 24.26 19.79 8.10
C PHE A 48 24.37 21.24 7.61
N ALA A 49 23.45 21.70 6.75
CA ALA A 49 23.40 23.09 6.32
C ALA A 49 23.02 24.06 7.45
N GLN A 50 22.28 23.59 8.46
CA GLN A 50 21.93 24.38 9.65
C GLN A 50 22.99 24.29 10.76
N GLY A 51 23.75 23.20 10.81
CA GLY A 51 24.87 23.03 11.74
C GLY A 51 25.26 21.57 11.96
N ALA A 52 26.49 21.36 12.44
CA ALA A 52 27.02 20.02 12.68
C ALA A 52 26.17 19.22 13.69
N GLY A 53 25.67 19.87 14.75
CA GLY A 53 24.82 19.23 15.76
C GLY A 53 23.51 18.68 15.17
N GLN A 54 22.81 19.48 14.37
CA GLN A 54 21.59 19.08 13.67
C GLN A 54 21.86 17.95 12.67
N GLY A 55 22.92 18.06 11.87
CA GLY A 55 23.33 17.00 10.94
C GLY A 55 23.60 15.66 11.63
N ILE A 56 24.34 15.68 12.75
CA ILE A 56 24.63 14.49 13.55
C ILE A 56 23.35 13.91 14.16
N ALA A 57 22.45 14.75 14.67
CA ALA A 57 21.17 14.28 15.19
C ALA A 57 20.35 13.55 14.11
N VAL A 58 20.26 14.10 12.90
CA VAL A 58 19.58 13.43 11.78
C VAL A 58 20.28 12.14 11.37
N LEU A 59 21.62 12.09 11.40
CA LEU A 59 22.38 10.90 11.07
C LEU A 59 22.12 9.73 12.04
N ILE A 60 21.95 10.03 13.33
CA ILE A 60 21.72 9.03 14.38
C ILE A 60 20.23 8.65 14.45
N PHE A 61 19.34 9.64 14.54
CA PHE A 61 17.91 9.40 14.77
C PHE A 61 17.14 9.13 13.47
N GLY A 62 17.60 9.66 12.33
CA GLY A 62 16.95 9.50 11.02
C GLY A 62 16.74 8.05 10.62
N PRO A 63 17.76 7.17 10.65
CA PRO A 63 17.59 5.75 10.33
C PRO A 63 16.62 5.02 11.27
N ILE A 64 16.62 5.35 12.57
CA ILE A 64 15.74 4.75 13.56
C ILE A 64 14.28 5.15 13.26
N ILE A 65 14.03 6.44 13.06
CA ILE A 65 12.71 6.99 12.73
C ILE A 65 12.25 6.44 11.36
N GLY A 66 13.13 6.39 10.37
CA GLY A 66 12.85 5.86 9.04
C GLY A 66 12.46 4.39 9.09
N PHE A 67 13.21 3.57 9.84
CA PHE A 67 12.88 2.16 10.02
C PHE A 67 11.50 1.98 10.65
N LEU A 68 11.19 2.72 11.72
CA LEU A 68 9.86 2.69 12.34
C LEU A 68 8.76 3.07 11.34
N TYR A 69 8.96 4.11 10.53
CA TYR A 69 8.02 4.50 9.47
C TYR A 69 7.77 3.38 8.46
N ILE A 70 8.82 2.66 8.03
CA ILE A 70 8.70 1.53 7.11
C ILE A 70 7.86 0.40 7.74
N VAL A 71 8.13 0.08 9.02
CA VAL A 71 7.38 -0.95 9.75
C VAL A 71 5.90 -0.55 9.88
N PHE A 72 5.60 0.69 10.27
CA PHE A 72 4.21 1.15 10.36
C PHE A 72 3.52 1.18 9.00
N ALA A 73 4.20 1.62 7.94
CA ALA A 73 3.66 1.57 6.58
C ALA A 73 3.34 0.14 6.16
N ARG A 74 4.18 -0.83 6.53
CA ARG A 74 3.95 -2.25 6.25
C ARG A 74 2.71 -2.77 6.96
N ILE A 75 2.62 -2.54 8.27
CA ILE A 75 1.47 -2.96 9.09
C ILE A 75 0.18 -2.31 8.59
N GLY A 76 0.22 -1.02 8.26
CA GLY A 76 -0.93 -0.29 7.72
C GLY A 76 -1.42 -0.85 6.39
N LEU A 77 -0.52 -1.17 5.47
CA LEU A 77 -0.88 -1.79 4.20
C LEU A 77 -1.44 -3.20 4.38
N GLU A 78 -0.87 -4.00 5.28
CA GLU A 78 -1.39 -5.34 5.59
C GLU A 78 -2.80 -5.27 6.19
N ALA A 79 -3.04 -4.33 7.11
CA ALA A 79 -4.36 -4.08 7.67
C ALA A 79 -5.37 -3.63 6.59
N PHE A 80 -4.96 -2.74 5.68
CA PHE A 80 -5.81 -2.26 4.61
C PHE A 80 -6.18 -3.38 3.62
N ILE A 81 -5.19 -4.18 3.19
CA ILE A 81 -5.39 -5.35 2.35
C ILE A 81 -6.32 -6.35 3.04
N ALA A 82 -6.12 -6.62 4.33
CA ALA A 82 -6.96 -7.54 5.09
C ALA A 82 -8.42 -7.07 5.14
N ALA A 83 -8.65 -5.78 5.39
CA ALA A 83 -10.00 -5.21 5.41
C ALA A 83 -10.71 -5.38 4.05
N ILE A 84 -10.01 -5.12 2.95
CA ILE A 84 -10.55 -5.28 1.59
C ILE A 84 -10.86 -6.74 1.28
N ARG A 85 -9.92 -7.65 1.56
CA ARG A 85 -10.13 -9.09 1.35
C ARG A 85 -11.30 -9.64 2.16
N THR A 86 -11.50 -9.15 3.38
CA THR A 86 -12.68 -9.49 4.18
C THR A 86 -13.96 -9.05 3.49
N ALA A 87 -14.02 -7.81 2.98
CA ALA A 87 -15.19 -7.32 2.24
C ALA A 87 -15.47 -8.12 0.96
N GLU A 88 -14.43 -8.49 0.21
CA GLU A 88 -14.55 -9.35 -0.97
C GLU A 88 -15.10 -10.74 -0.61
N ASN A 89 -14.57 -11.37 0.44
CA ASN A 89 -15.04 -12.68 0.90
C ASN A 89 -16.50 -12.64 1.34
N THR A 90 -16.93 -11.58 2.03
CA THR A 90 -18.35 -11.40 2.40
C THR A 90 -19.23 -11.28 1.17
N ARG A 91 -18.80 -10.59 0.11
CA ARG A 91 -19.55 -10.49 -1.15
C ARG A 91 -19.73 -11.86 -1.82
N ILE A 92 -18.69 -12.69 -1.84
CA ILE A 92 -18.73 -14.04 -2.41
C ILE A 92 -19.72 -14.92 -1.63
N ILE A 93 -19.71 -14.85 -0.29
CA ILE A 93 -20.65 -15.59 0.56
C ILE A 93 -22.09 -15.18 0.23
N ALA A 94 -22.37 -13.87 0.14
CA ALA A 94 -23.70 -13.37 -0.20
C ALA A 94 -24.19 -13.80 -1.60
N GLU A 95 -23.30 -13.87 -2.59
CA GLU A 95 -23.63 -14.38 -3.93
C GLU A 95 -23.95 -15.89 -3.94
N ASN A 96 -23.21 -16.70 -3.17
CA ASN A 96 -23.46 -18.15 -3.08
C ASN A 96 -24.84 -18.46 -2.48
N PHE A 97 -25.32 -17.68 -1.51
CA PHE A 97 -26.67 -17.82 -0.97
C PHE A 97 -27.78 -17.37 -1.93
N ARG A 98 -27.47 -16.53 -2.93
CA ARG A 98 -28.43 -16.13 -3.97
C ARG A 98 -28.55 -17.14 -5.11
N ARG A 99 -27.66 -18.12 -5.22
CA ARG A 99 -27.79 -19.21 -6.20
C ARG A 99 -28.74 -20.28 -5.64
N PRO A 100 -29.89 -20.55 -6.29
CA PRO A 100 -30.77 -21.64 -5.85
C PRO A 100 -30.01 -22.97 -5.87
N PRO A 101 -30.35 -23.92 -4.96
CA PRO A 101 -29.72 -25.23 -4.95
C PRO A 101 -29.84 -25.87 -6.33
N GLY A 102 -28.72 -26.35 -6.85
CA GLY A 102 -28.69 -27.04 -8.14
C GLY A 102 -29.65 -28.24 -8.12
N PRO A 103 -30.25 -28.59 -9.28
CA PRO A 103 -31.19 -29.70 -9.34
C PRO A 103 -30.54 -30.97 -8.76
N PRO A 104 -31.28 -31.80 -8.00
CA PRO A 104 -30.76 -33.06 -7.51
C PRO A 104 -30.18 -33.86 -8.67
N GLY A 105 -28.90 -34.22 -8.56
CA GLY A 105 -28.30 -35.16 -9.50
C GLY A 105 -29.06 -36.48 -9.40
N PHE A 106 -29.70 -36.88 -10.50
CA PHE A 106 -30.16 -38.25 -10.72
C PHE A 106 -29.01 -39.08 -11.26
#